data_AF-A0A8T6QR31-F1
#
_entry.id   AF-A0A8T6QR31-F1
#
_cell.length_a   1.000
_cell.length_b   1.000
_cell.length_c   1.000
_cell.angle_alpha   90.00
_cell.angle_beta   90.00
_cell.angle_gamma   90.00
#
_symmetry.space_group_name_H-M   'P 1'
#
loop_
_entity.id
_entity.type
_entity.pdbx_description
1 polymer ?
#
loop_
_entity_poly.entity_id
_entity_poly.type
_entity_poly.pdbx_seq_one_letter_code
_entity_poly.pdbx_strand_id
1 'polypeptide(L)'
;MTADKNLSHLASTRFSLSKAEGRLLEQVETGEVANYLAEAATQNDPSQADTWDDSRQLRATLLSWLCTDTEASQFITHRGIQIQGAKIVGSLDLQFATLPFPLICQQCAFTEAIRLE
;
A
#
# COMPACT_ATOMS: atom_id res chain seq x y z
N MET A 1 27.11 -13.94 1.10
CA MET A 1 25.64 -13.99 1.08
C MET A 1 25.15 -12.59 0.80
N THR A 2 24.97 -12.25 -0.48
CA THR A 2 24.14 -11.10 -0.84
C THR A 2 22.75 -11.40 -0.32
N ALA A 3 22.25 -10.61 0.63
CA ALA A 3 20.83 -10.66 0.97
C ALA A 3 20.06 -10.52 -0.35
N ASP A 4 19.13 -11.44 -0.63
CA ASP A 4 18.25 -11.31 -1.78
C ASP A 4 17.60 -9.93 -1.69
N LYS A 5 17.95 -9.07 -2.65
CA LYS A 5 17.49 -7.70 -2.69
C LYS A 5 16.03 -7.75 -3.12
N ASN A 6 15.12 -7.77 -2.17
CA ASN A 6 13.67 -7.73 -2.37
C ASN A 6 13.09 -6.42 -1.82
N LEU A 7 11.87 -6.10 -2.22
CA LEU A 7 11.17 -4.88 -1.85
C LEU A 7 11.02 -4.74 -0.33
N SER A 8 10.75 -5.86 0.35
CA SER A 8 10.60 -5.90 1.81
C SER A 8 11.88 -5.49 2.53
N HIS A 9 13.03 -6.01 2.11
CA HIS A 9 14.33 -5.62 2.63
C HIS A 9 14.60 -4.14 2.37
N LEU A 10 14.40 -3.65 1.14
CA LEU A 10 14.58 -2.24 0.80
C LEU A 10 13.71 -1.34 1.68
N ALA A 11 12.41 -1.64 1.80
CA ALA A 11 11.48 -0.86 2.62
C ALA A 11 11.86 -0.85 4.10
N SER A 12 12.36 -1.97 4.63
CA SER A 12 12.78 -2.06 6.04
C SER A 12 13.97 -1.15 6.40
N THR A 13 14.77 -0.72 5.41
CA THR A 13 15.86 0.25 5.63
C THR A 13 15.35 1.67 5.89
N ARG A 14 14.09 1.95 5.52
CA ARG A 14 13.48 3.27 5.56
C ARG A 14 12.29 3.36 6.52
N PHE A 15 11.57 2.26 6.71
CA PHE A 15 10.37 2.19 7.52
C PHE A 15 10.49 1.09 8.58
N SER A 16 10.00 1.37 9.79
CA SER A 16 9.62 0.30 10.73
C SER A 16 8.27 -0.24 10.27
N LEU A 17 8.27 -1.37 9.56
CA LEU A 17 7.11 -1.93 8.87
C LEU A 17 6.14 -2.62 9.84
N SER A 18 4.84 -2.39 9.65
CA SER A 18 3.79 -3.20 10.29
C SER A 18 3.62 -4.55 9.59
N LYS A 19 2.89 -5.48 10.22
CA LYS A 19 2.49 -6.74 9.54
C LYS A 19 1.63 -6.48 8.30
N ALA A 20 0.74 -5.50 8.36
CA ALA A 20 -0.13 -5.13 7.25
C ALA A 20 0.68 -4.62 6.06
N GLU A 21 1.71 -3.81 6.32
CA GLU A 21 2.59 -3.27 5.28
C GLU A 21 3.53 -4.34 4.71
N GLY A 22 4.08 -5.23 5.55
CA GLY A 22 4.85 -6.38 5.05
C GLY A 22 4.05 -7.20 4.05
N ARG A 23 2.78 -7.49 4.36
CA ARG A 23 1.86 -8.15 3.43
C ARG A 23 1.67 -7.36 2.13
N LEU A 24 1.52 -6.04 2.19
CA LEU A 24 1.40 -5.21 0.98
C LEU A 24 2.62 -5.42 0.07
N LEU A 25 3.84 -5.35 0.63
CA LEU A 25 5.07 -5.48 -0.15
C LEU A 25 5.18 -6.84 -0.83
N GLU A 26 4.87 -7.93 -0.11
CA GLU A 26 4.85 -9.29 -0.68
C GLU A 26 3.87 -9.42 -1.87
N GLN A 27 2.67 -8.83 -1.76
CA GLN A 27 1.68 -8.88 -2.84
C GLN A 27 2.08 -7.99 -4.03
N VAL A 28 2.69 -6.83 -3.76
CA VAL A 28 3.20 -5.93 -4.81
C VAL A 28 4.29 -6.60 -5.65
N GLU A 29 5.23 -7.31 -5.02
CA GLU A 29 6.30 -8.04 -5.72
C GLU A 29 5.76 -9.15 -6.63
N THR A 30 4.65 -9.77 -6.23
CA THR A 30 4.02 -10.87 -6.99
C THR A 30 2.94 -10.38 -7.97
N GLY A 31 2.56 -9.11 -7.92
CA GLY A 31 1.47 -8.54 -8.72
C GLY A 31 0.08 -9.02 -8.32
N GLU A 32 -0.07 -9.52 -7.09
CA GLU A 32 -1.31 -10.00 -6.51
C GLU A 32 -2.03 -8.90 -5.71
N VAL A 33 -3.29 -9.13 -5.38
CA VAL A 33 -4.10 -8.16 -4.63
C VAL A 33 -3.81 -8.24 -3.13
N ALA A 34 -3.42 -7.11 -2.54
CA ALA A 34 -3.34 -6.97 -1.09
C ALA A 34 -4.75 -6.82 -0.49
N ASN A 35 -5.36 -7.96 -0.13
CA ASN A 35 -6.75 -8.03 0.32
C ASN A 35 -6.90 -8.03 1.86
N TYR A 36 -7.38 -6.93 2.43
CA TYR A 36 -7.61 -6.73 3.86
C TYR A 36 -9.08 -6.86 4.27
N LEU A 37 -9.96 -7.32 3.37
CA LEU A 37 -11.39 -7.50 3.66
C LEU A 37 -11.59 -8.57 4.75
N ALA A 38 -12.58 -8.35 5.61
CA ALA A 38 -13.13 -9.36 6.51
C ALA A 38 -13.97 -10.34 5.69
N GLU A 39 -14.14 -11.54 6.25
CA GLU A 39 -15.07 -12.54 5.72
C GLU A 39 -16.51 -12.01 5.71
N ALA A 40 -16.94 -11.33 6.78
CA ALA A 40 -18.25 -10.74 6.85
C ALA A 40 -18.29 -9.42 6.06
N ALA A 41 -19.07 -9.39 4.97
CA ALA A 41 -19.22 -8.22 4.11
C ALA A 41 -19.68 -6.95 4.87
N THR A 42 -20.44 -7.11 5.95
CA THR A 42 -20.90 -6.01 6.81
C THR A 42 -19.76 -5.30 7.54
N GLN A 43 -18.58 -5.90 7.63
CA GLN A 43 -17.38 -5.31 8.26
C GLN A 43 -16.48 -4.57 7.26
N ASN A 44 -16.87 -4.49 5.99
CA ASN A 44 -16.02 -3.96 4.90
C ASN A 44 -16.50 -2.62 4.33
N ASP A 45 -17.42 -1.93 5.00
CA ASP A 45 -17.83 -0.58 4.64
C ASP A 45 -16.72 0.43 5.00
N PRO A 46 -16.12 1.14 4.02
CA PRO A 46 -15.09 2.14 4.29
C PRO A 46 -15.55 3.29 5.18
N SER A 47 -16.86 3.56 5.26
CA SER A 47 -17.41 4.57 6.17
C SER A 47 -17.22 4.20 7.65
N GLN A 48 -16.97 2.92 7.94
CA GLN A 48 -16.72 2.38 9.29
C GLN A 48 -15.24 2.12 9.56
N ALA A 49 -14.32 2.65 8.74
CA ALA A 49 -12.89 2.35 8.86
C ALA A 49 -12.25 2.82 10.18
N ASP A 50 -12.90 3.68 10.95
CA ASP A 50 -12.45 4.03 12.30
C ASP A 50 -12.59 2.89 13.32
N THR A 51 -13.40 1.88 13.02
CA THR A 51 -13.51 0.67 13.85
C THR A 51 -12.57 -0.46 13.40
N TRP A 52 -11.82 -0.28 12.30
CA TRP A 52 -10.90 -1.29 11.80
C TRP A 52 -9.61 -1.32 12.62
N ASP A 53 -9.11 -2.52 12.89
CA ASP A 53 -7.87 -2.71 13.62
C ASP A 53 -6.62 -2.40 12.78
N ASP A 54 -5.47 -2.41 13.44
CA ASP A 54 -4.17 -2.10 12.83
C ASP A 54 -3.74 -3.10 11.74
N SER A 55 -4.39 -4.27 11.62
CA SER A 55 -4.07 -5.24 10.57
C SER A 55 -4.50 -4.78 9.17
N ARG A 56 -5.31 -3.72 9.09
CA ARG A 56 -5.76 -3.09 7.84
C ARG A 56 -5.12 -1.72 7.59
N GLN A 57 -4.26 -1.24 8.48
CA GLN A 57 -3.69 0.09 8.38
C GLN A 57 -2.41 0.10 7.55
N LEU A 58 -2.40 0.97 6.54
CA LEU A 58 -1.26 1.22 5.68
C LEU A 58 -0.92 2.71 5.71
N ARG A 59 0.37 3.06 5.84
CA ARG A 59 0.77 4.46 5.80
C ARG A 59 0.75 4.99 4.36
N ALA A 60 0.14 6.16 4.18
CA ALA A 60 0.15 6.87 2.90
C ALA A 60 1.58 7.19 2.44
N THR A 61 2.50 7.47 3.37
CA THR A 61 3.92 7.73 3.07
C THR A 61 4.65 6.51 2.50
N LEU A 62 4.24 5.29 2.87
CA LEU A 62 4.75 4.06 2.26
C LEU A 62 4.26 3.95 0.80
N LEU A 63 2.98 4.24 0.56
CA LEU A 63 2.40 4.21 -0.79
C LEU A 63 3.04 5.26 -1.71
N SER A 64 3.21 6.49 -1.24
CA SER A 64 3.94 7.54 -1.98
C SER A 64 5.35 7.06 -2.32
N TRP A 65 6.08 6.51 -1.35
CA TRP A 65 7.42 5.98 -1.60
C TRP A 65 7.45 4.87 -2.65
N LEU A 66 6.54 3.89 -2.57
CA LEU A 66 6.41 2.84 -3.60
C LEU A 66 6.17 3.41 -5.01
N CYS A 67 5.41 4.51 -5.10
CA CYS A 67 5.06 5.11 -6.38
C CYS A 67 6.15 6.02 -6.97
N THR A 68 6.99 6.65 -6.13
CA THR A 68 7.90 7.71 -6.58
C THR A 68 9.39 7.37 -6.45
N ASP A 69 9.76 6.39 -5.62
CA ASP A 69 11.15 5.99 -5.44
C ASP A 69 11.60 5.06 -6.57
N THR A 70 12.66 5.46 -7.27
CA THR A 70 13.19 4.75 -8.44
C THR A 70 13.64 3.32 -8.15
N GLU A 71 14.12 3.05 -6.93
CA GLU A 71 14.58 1.71 -6.54
C GLU A 71 13.39 0.84 -6.14
N ALA A 72 12.44 1.40 -5.39
CA ALA A 72 11.21 0.70 -5.00
C ALA A 72 10.35 0.34 -6.22
N SER A 73 10.18 1.27 -7.16
CA SER A 73 9.32 1.09 -8.33
C SER A 73 9.76 -0.05 -9.25
N GLN A 74 11.04 -0.45 -9.19
CA GLN A 74 11.58 -1.57 -9.99
C GLN A 74 11.04 -2.94 -9.55
N PHE A 75 10.56 -3.05 -8.30
CA PHE A 75 9.97 -4.28 -7.78
C PHE A 75 8.47 -4.41 -8.11
N ILE A 76 7.87 -3.35 -8.65
CA ILE A 76 6.44 -3.31 -8.93
C ILE A 76 6.20 -3.88 -10.32
N THR A 77 5.39 -4.93 -10.40
CA THR A 77 5.05 -5.56 -11.68
C THR A 77 4.15 -4.66 -12.53
N HIS A 78 3.95 -5.03 -13.80
CA HIS A 78 2.98 -4.34 -14.69
C HIS A 78 1.54 -4.30 -14.14
N ARG A 79 1.21 -5.18 -13.18
CA ARG A 79 -0.09 -5.18 -12.50
C ARG A 79 -0.23 -4.08 -11.44
N GLY A 80 0.87 -3.38 -11.13
CA GLY A 80 0.90 -2.26 -10.21
C GLY A 80 0.59 -2.62 -8.76
N ILE A 81 0.07 -1.63 -8.03
CA ILE A 81 -0.29 -1.75 -6.62
C ILE A 81 -1.81 -1.89 -6.52
N GLN A 82 -2.28 -3.01 -5.99
CA GLN A 82 -3.70 -3.30 -5.84
C GLN A 82 -4.04 -3.57 -4.37
N ILE A 83 -4.89 -2.73 -3.79
CA ILE A 83 -5.24 -2.76 -2.36
C ILE A 83 -6.75 -2.85 -2.23
N GLN A 84 -7.22 -3.78 -1.41
CA GLN A 84 -8.62 -3.91 -1.05
C GLN A 84 -8.83 -3.84 0.47
N GLY A 85 -9.79 -3.05 0.93
CA GLY A 85 -10.24 -3.10 2.33
C GLY A 85 -9.27 -2.50 3.36
N ALA A 86 -8.38 -1.59 2.96
CA ALA A 86 -7.36 -0.99 3.84
C ALA A 86 -7.73 0.42 4.31
N LYS A 87 -7.29 0.79 5.51
CA LYS A 87 -7.29 2.17 6.00
C LYS A 87 -5.94 2.82 5.69
N ILE A 88 -5.94 3.81 4.82
CA ILE A 88 -4.76 4.56 4.42
C ILE A 88 -4.59 5.77 5.35
N VAL A 89 -3.56 5.71 6.18
CA VAL A 89 -3.29 6.66 7.26
C VAL A 89 -2.30 7.73 6.80
N GLY A 90 -2.68 9.00 6.96
CA GLY A 90 -1.91 10.16 6.48
C GLY A 90 -2.27 10.60 5.06
N SER A 91 -1.70 11.72 4.63
CA SER A 91 -1.93 12.27 3.29
C SER A 91 -1.19 11.46 2.22
N LEU A 92 -1.91 11.01 1.20
CA LEU A 92 -1.32 10.40 0.00
C LEU A 92 -0.96 11.52 -0.97
N ASP A 93 0.34 11.81 -1.07
CA ASP A 93 0.87 12.83 -1.96
C ASP A 93 1.58 12.16 -3.15
N LEU A 94 1.01 12.34 -4.34
CA LEU A 94 1.53 11.90 -5.63
C LEU A 94 1.50 13.06 -6.64
N GLN A 95 1.50 14.30 -6.17
CA GLN A 95 1.54 15.47 -7.06
C GLN A 95 2.75 15.39 -7.99
N PHE A 96 2.53 15.67 -9.27
CA PHE A 96 3.56 15.62 -10.32
C PHE A 96 4.21 14.25 -10.57
N ALA A 97 3.72 13.18 -9.93
CA ALA A 97 4.24 11.84 -10.15
C ALA A 97 3.72 11.24 -11.46
N THR A 98 4.61 10.58 -12.22
CA THR A 98 4.20 9.73 -13.35
C THR A 98 4.34 8.27 -12.93
N LEU A 99 3.21 7.58 -12.79
CA LEU A 99 3.19 6.17 -12.41
C LEU A 99 3.20 5.30 -13.68
N PRO A 100 4.22 4.45 -13.90
CA PRO A 100 4.27 3.54 -15.06
C PRO A 100 3.39 2.29 -14.88
N PHE A 101 2.66 2.19 -13.77
CA PHE A 101 1.81 1.08 -13.38
C PHE A 101 0.52 1.60 -12.71
N PRO A 102 -0.54 0.80 -12.63
CA PRO A 102 -1.77 1.21 -11.97
C PRO A 102 -1.60 1.27 -10.43
N LEU A 103 -2.26 2.24 -9.80
CA LEU A 103 -2.51 2.28 -8.36
C LEU A 103 -4.02 2.14 -8.14
N ILE A 104 -4.45 1.02 -7.56
CA ILE A 104 -5.86 0.68 -7.37
C ILE A 104 -6.13 0.51 -5.89
N CYS A 105 -7.08 1.31 -5.37
CA CYS A 105 -7.57 1.19 -4.00
C CYS A 105 -9.09 0.97 -4.05
N GLN A 106 -9.55 -0.23 -3.69
CA GLN A 106 -10.97 -0.57 -3.67
C GLN A 106 -11.43 -0.84 -2.24
N GLN A 107 -12.60 -0.31 -1.86
CA GLN A 107 -13.09 -0.42 -0.48
C GLN A 107 -12.06 0.04 0.56
N CYS A 108 -11.19 0.99 0.20
CA CYS A 108 -10.24 1.60 1.11
C CYS A 108 -10.80 2.90 1.67
N ALA A 109 -10.38 3.25 2.88
CA ALA A 109 -10.66 4.54 3.48
C ALA A 109 -9.38 5.37 3.57
N PHE A 110 -9.42 6.62 3.14
CA PHE A 110 -8.32 7.57 3.29
C PHE A 110 -8.64 8.51 4.45
N THR A 111 -7.70 8.64 5.37
CA THR A 111 -7.87 9.47 6.59
C THR A 111 -7.61 10.95 6.35
N GLU A 112 -6.83 11.27 5.31
CA GLU A 112 -6.45 12.63 4.95
C GLU A 112 -6.51 12.84 3.42
N ALA A 113 -5.96 13.95 2.93
CA ALA A 113 -6.03 14.35 1.54
C ALA A 113 -5.33 13.35 0.60
N ILE A 114 -5.92 13.21 -0.60
CA ILE A 114 -5.31 12.57 -1.75
C ILE A 114 -4.93 13.69 -2.73
N ARG A 115 -3.65 13.83 -3.04
CA ARG A 115 -3.14 14.89 -3.93
C ARG A 115 -2.50 14.26 -5.16
N LEU A 116 -3.08 14.53 -6.33
CA LEU A 116 -2.67 13.93 -7.61
C LEU A 116 -2.32 14.98 -8.68
N GLU A 117 -2.60 16.26 -8.42
CA GLU A 117 -2.53 17.37 -9.38
C GLU A 117 -1.21 18.15 -9.32
#